data_AF-A0A952G0W9-F1
#
_entry.id   AF-A0A952G0W9-F1
#
_cell.length_a   1.000
_cell.length_b   1.000
_cell.length_c   1.000
_cell.angle_alpha   90.00
_cell.angle_beta   90.00
_cell.angle_gamma   90.00
#
_symmetry.space_group_name_H-M   'P 1'
#
loop_
_entity.id
_entity.type
_entity.pdbx_description
1 polymer ?
#
loop_
_entity_poly.entity_id
_entity_poly.type
_entity_poly.pdbx_seq_one_letter_code
_entity_poly.pdbx_strand_id
1 'polypeptide(L)'
;MGRISTGAPSDASGATTKRKGGAIFRYTGWDLIPALLVYIHLGLILAFFLAWPALSWPERIAGACLYGLAIGWNLDSVSHNFIHNPFFRSPLLNRITEFALTFELGTPQTMYRFVHMRHHAGNSDRPGPDGETVDPISIFRYGAEGKAEPMLSYVFLQFWRDDGPFEVARQIRAKRPDEARRALQEFWAMVALYAAMAAIHWQFVLL
;
A
#
# COMPACT_ATOMS: atom_id res chain seq x y z
N MET A 1 -6.67 22.28 61.35
CA MET A 1 -6.05 23.50 60.78
C MET A 1 -4.87 23.09 59.93
N GLY A 2 -5.00 23.20 58.61
CA GLY A 2 -3.92 22.99 57.64
C GLY A 2 -4.36 23.62 56.32
N ARG A 3 -3.84 24.80 55.99
CA ARG A 3 -4.11 25.48 54.72
C ARG A 3 -3.27 24.82 53.63
N ILE A 4 -3.93 24.15 52.68
CA ILE A 4 -3.28 23.72 51.44
C ILE A 4 -3.30 24.92 50.49
N SER A 5 -2.11 25.36 50.12
CA SER A 5 -1.85 26.46 49.18
C SER A 5 -2.36 26.09 47.79
N THR A 6 -3.29 26.88 47.25
CA THR A 6 -3.71 26.78 45.85
C THR A 6 -2.69 27.51 44.97
N GLY A 7 -1.65 26.78 44.54
CA GLY A 7 -0.79 27.22 43.45
C GLY A 7 -1.57 27.18 42.14
N ALA A 8 -1.65 28.33 41.46
CA ALA A 8 -2.20 28.43 40.11
C ALA A 8 -1.41 27.51 39.14
N PRO A 9 -2.06 26.91 38.14
CA PRO A 9 -1.35 26.14 37.12
C PRO A 9 -0.43 27.09 36.36
N SER A 10 0.87 26.79 36.38
CA SER A 10 1.88 27.47 35.59
C SER A 10 1.52 27.36 34.12
N ASP A 11 1.40 28.51 33.46
CA ASP A 11 1.27 28.65 32.02
C ASP A 11 2.34 27.83 31.30
N ALA A 12 1.96 26.63 30.84
CA ALA A 12 2.71 25.88 29.86
C ALA A 12 2.55 26.59 28.51
N SER A 13 3.30 27.68 28.38
CA SER A 13 3.53 28.41 27.14
C SER A 13 3.74 27.41 26.00
N GLY A 14 2.88 27.52 24.99
CA GLY A 14 2.87 26.67 23.83
C GLY A 14 4.18 26.76 23.07
N ALA A 15 5.07 25.80 23.31
CA ALA A 15 6.12 25.48 22.37
C ALA A 15 5.45 24.85 21.14
N THR A 16 4.99 25.69 20.21
CA THR A 16 4.70 25.26 18.84
C THR A 16 6.03 24.80 18.24
N THR A 17 6.36 23.53 18.43
CA THR A 17 7.49 22.90 17.76
C THR A 17 7.33 23.15 16.27
N LYS A 18 8.29 23.90 15.71
CA LYS A 18 8.32 24.23 14.28
C LYS A 18 8.26 22.90 13.53
N ARG A 19 7.13 22.62 12.87
CA ARG A 19 6.89 21.31 12.25
C ARG A 19 7.97 21.07 11.20
N LYS A 20 8.74 19.99 11.36
CA LYS A 20 9.92 19.68 10.52
C LYS A 20 9.58 19.48 9.04
N GLY A 21 8.31 19.19 8.70
CA GLY A 21 7.83 19.02 7.32
C GLY A 21 7.47 20.31 6.56
N GLY A 22 7.53 21.48 7.22
CA GLY A 22 7.16 22.74 6.58
C GLY A 22 5.69 22.79 6.12
N ALA A 23 5.46 23.38 4.94
CA ALA A 23 4.12 23.61 4.39
C ALA A 23 3.58 22.44 3.54
N ILE A 24 4.45 21.57 3.02
CA ILE A 24 4.10 20.52 2.05
C ILE A 24 3.98 19.16 2.75
N PHE A 25 5.02 18.77 3.48
CA PHE A 25 5.16 17.43 4.05
C PHE A 25 4.54 17.34 5.44
N ARG A 26 3.96 16.17 5.74
CA ARG A 26 3.21 15.94 6.95
C ARG A 26 4.10 15.89 8.18
N TYR A 27 5.23 15.19 8.11
CA TYR A 27 6.09 14.94 9.26
C TYR A 27 7.43 15.65 9.12
N THR A 28 8.17 15.41 8.03
CA THR A 28 9.52 15.93 7.85
C THR A 28 9.83 16.25 6.39
N GLY A 29 10.83 17.10 6.12
CA GLY A 29 11.32 17.31 4.75
C GLY A 29 11.85 16.04 4.07
N TRP A 30 12.21 15.00 4.84
CA TRP A 30 12.64 13.70 4.31
C TRP A 30 11.51 12.92 3.65
N ASP A 31 10.25 13.27 3.91
CA ASP A 31 9.08 12.67 3.23
C ASP A 31 9.14 12.90 1.70
N LEU A 32 9.96 13.85 1.23
CA LEU A 32 10.29 14.05 -0.18
C LEU A 32 10.88 12.80 -0.84
N ILE A 33 11.76 12.07 -0.15
CA ILE A 33 12.45 10.93 -0.75
C ILE A 33 11.48 9.80 -1.14
N PRO A 34 10.69 9.23 -0.20
CA PRO A 34 9.73 8.19 -0.57
C PRO A 34 8.66 8.72 -1.52
N ALA A 35 8.26 10.00 -1.42
CA ALA A 35 7.33 10.59 -2.38
C ALA A 35 7.91 10.60 -3.81
N LEU A 36 9.17 11.00 -3.99
CA LEU A 36 9.82 10.96 -5.30
C LEU A 36 9.99 9.54 -5.83
N LEU A 37 10.29 8.57 -4.96
CA LEU A 37 10.45 7.17 -5.36
C LEU A 37 9.17 6.59 -5.97
N VAL A 38 7.99 6.98 -5.49
CA VAL A 38 6.70 6.63 -6.14
C VAL A 38 6.70 7.14 -7.58
N TYR A 39 6.90 8.44 -7.79
CA TYR A 39 6.80 8.99 -9.15
C TYR A 39 7.92 8.54 -10.09
N ILE A 40 9.10 8.21 -9.55
CA ILE A 40 10.19 7.60 -10.31
C ILE A 40 9.80 6.18 -10.75
N HIS A 41 9.26 5.36 -9.85
CA HIS A 41 8.85 4.01 -10.18
C HIS A 41 7.73 3.99 -11.24
N LEU A 42 6.70 4.84 -11.08
CA LEU A 42 5.66 5.06 -12.09
C LEU A 42 6.25 5.55 -13.42
N GLY A 43 7.19 6.50 -13.38
CA GLY A 43 7.86 7.00 -14.58
C GLY A 43 8.65 5.90 -15.31
N LEU A 44 9.34 5.03 -14.56
CA LEU A 44 10.12 3.93 -15.11
C LEU A 44 9.23 2.86 -15.75
N ILE A 45 8.10 2.49 -15.15
CA ILE A 45 7.18 1.52 -15.76
C ILE A 45 6.51 2.08 -17.03
N LEU A 46 6.18 3.38 -17.04
CA LEU A 46 5.68 4.05 -18.24
C LEU A 46 6.76 4.14 -19.32
N ALA A 47 8.01 4.43 -18.96
CA ALA A 47 9.13 4.43 -19.91
C ALA A 47 9.37 3.03 -20.49
N PHE A 48 9.29 1.98 -19.65
CA PHE A 48 9.40 0.59 -20.10
C PHE A 48 8.28 0.22 -21.08
N PHE A 49 7.04 0.62 -20.79
CA PHE A 49 5.90 0.44 -21.70
C PHE A 49 6.12 1.15 -23.05
N LEU A 50 6.56 2.40 -23.04
CA LEU A 50 6.80 3.17 -24.26
C LEU A 50 7.97 2.63 -25.09
N ALA A 51 9.00 2.09 -24.41
CA ALA A 51 10.15 1.47 -25.07
C ALA A 51 9.83 0.07 -25.63
N TRP A 52 8.72 -0.56 -25.20
CA TRP A 52 8.38 -1.95 -25.49
C TRP A 52 8.58 -2.40 -26.95
N PRO A 53 8.16 -1.64 -27.99
CA PRO A 53 8.34 -2.03 -29.38
C PRO A 53 9.80 -2.15 -29.82
N ALA A 54 10.69 -1.37 -29.19
CA ALA A 54 12.11 -1.33 -29.53
C ALA A 54 12.94 -2.38 -28.78
N LEU A 55 12.39 -2.99 -27.72
CA LEU A 55 13.10 -3.96 -26.90
C LEU A 55 13.02 -5.37 -27.49
N SER A 56 14.16 -6.06 -27.46
CA SER A 56 14.25 -7.50 -27.71
C SER A 56 13.58 -8.32 -26.61
N TRP A 57 13.27 -9.60 -26.90
CA TRP A 57 12.65 -10.48 -25.91
C TRP A 57 13.46 -10.66 -24.61
N PRO A 58 14.80 -10.82 -24.65
CA PRO A 58 15.59 -10.87 -23.42
C PRO A 58 15.47 -9.60 -22.57
N GLU A 59 15.47 -8.41 -23.20
CA GLU A 59 15.31 -7.13 -22.49
C GLU A 59 13.91 -7.00 -21.87
N ARG A 60 12.87 -7.48 -22.55
CA ARG A 60 11.49 -7.50 -22.03
C ARG A 60 11.37 -8.39 -20.81
N ILE A 61 11.92 -9.62 -20.87
CA ILE A 61 11.91 -10.55 -19.75
C ILE A 61 12.72 -10.00 -18.58
N ALA A 62 13.92 -9.47 -18.85
CA ALA A 62 14.75 -8.85 -17.80
C ALA A 62 14.03 -7.66 -17.15
N GLY A 63 13.37 -6.81 -17.94
CA GLY A 63 12.58 -5.68 -17.45
C GLY A 63 11.39 -6.12 -16.61
N ALA A 64 10.64 -7.15 -17.04
CA ALA A 64 9.53 -7.70 -16.26
C ALA A 64 10.00 -8.32 -14.93
N CYS A 65 11.11 -9.08 -14.93
CA CYS A 65 11.70 -9.59 -13.69
C CYS A 65 12.12 -8.45 -12.75
N LEU A 66 12.76 -7.40 -13.28
CA LEU A 66 13.17 -6.24 -12.49
C LEU A 66 11.95 -5.50 -11.92
N TYR A 67 10.90 -5.34 -12.71
CA TYR A 67 9.65 -4.72 -12.27
C TYR A 67 8.95 -5.57 -11.19
N GLY A 68 8.87 -6.90 -11.36
CA GLY A 68 8.34 -7.81 -10.34
C GLY A 68 9.09 -7.70 -9.01
N LEU A 69 10.41 -7.61 -9.04
CA LEU A 69 11.23 -7.36 -7.85
C LEU A 69 10.95 -5.97 -7.24
N ALA A 70 10.80 -4.94 -8.09
CA ALA A 70 10.51 -3.58 -7.66
C ALA A 70 9.14 -3.45 -7.00
N ILE A 71 8.11 -4.17 -7.50
CA ILE A 71 6.79 -4.25 -6.86
C ILE A 71 6.92 -4.77 -5.43
N GLY A 72 7.61 -5.90 -5.24
CA GLY A 72 7.81 -6.48 -3.90
C GLY A 72 8.51 -5.51 -2.96
N TRP A 73 9.62 -4.91 -3.40
CA TRP A 73 10.34 -3.92 -2.59
C TRP A 73 9.46 -2.71 -2.24
N ASN A 74 8.71 -2.17 -3.21
CA ASN A 74 7.88 -0.99 -3.01
C ASN A 74 6.70 -1.28 -2.07
N LEU A 75 6.02 -2.41 -2.26
CA LEU A 75 4.95 -2.87 -1.37
C LEU A 75 5.43 -2.94 0.07
N ASP A 76 6.61 -3.52 0.33
CA ASP A 76 7.14 -3.68 1.69
C ASP A 76 7.77 -2.40 2.28
N SER A 77 8.08 -1.40 1.45
CA SER A 77 8.78 -0.19 1.89
C SER A 77 7.99 1.10 1.67
N VAL A 78 8.02 1.67 0.46
CA VAL A 78 7.47 2.99 0.16
C VAL A 78 5.94 3.00 0.29
N SER A 79 5.27 2.03 -0.32
CA SER A 79 3.82 1.87 -0.24
C SER A 79 3.36 1.54 1.18
N HIS A 80 4.05 0.61 1.86
CA HIS A 80 3.83 0.31 3.28
C HIS A 80 3.92 1.59 4.12
N ASN A 81 5.01 2.35 3.99
CA ASN A 81 5.17 3.58 4.76
C ASN A 81 4.04 4.58 4.45
N PHE A 82 3.62 4.70 3.19
CA PHE A 82 2.55 5.61 2.79
C PHE A 82 1.19 5.27 3.44
N ILE A 83 0.82 3.99 3.52
CA ILE A 83 -0.47 3.59 4.11
C ILE A 83 -0.55 3.82 5.62
N HIS A 84 0.59 3.83 6.30
CA HIS A 84 0.71 4.22 7.72
C HIS A 84 0.86 5.74 7.89
N ASN A 85 1.68 6.35 7.04
CA ASN A 85 2.14 7.74 7.17
C ASN A 85 2.05 8.46 5.81
N PRO A 86 0.85 8.96 5.41
CA PRO A 86 0.71 9.70 4.17
C PRO A 86 1.67 10.89 4.12
N PHE A 87 2.43 11.02 3.03
CA PHE A 87 3.57 11.92 2.93
C PHE A 87 3.18 13.41 3.01
N PHE A 88 2.02 13.76 2.48
CA PHE A 88 1.61 15.15 2.31
C PHE A 88 0.62 15.62 3.37
N ARG A 89 0.61 16.93 3.62
CA ARG A 89 -0.46 17.59 4.38
C ARG A 89 -1.73 17.70 3.56
N SER A 90 -1.58 17.92 2.24
CA SER A 90 -2.69 18.05 1.31
C SER A 90 -3.38 16.70 1.09
N PRO A 91 -4.69 16.57 1.36
CA PRO A 91 -5.45 15.37 1.03
C PRO A 91 -5.42 15.06 -0.48
N LEU A 92 -5.43 16.09 -1.33
CA LEU A 92 -5.37 15.93 -2.78
C LEU A 92 -4.03 15.35 -3.24
N LEU A 93 -2.91 15.81 -2.70
CA LEU A 93 -1.59 15.27 -3.06
C LEU A 93 -1.49 13.80 -2.65
N ASN A 94 -1.92 13.45 -1.44
CA ASN A 94 -1.99 12.05 -1.02
C ASN A 94 -2.91 11.24 -1.94
N ARG A 95 -4.05 11.80 -2.38
CA ARG A 95 -4.95 11.13 -3.31
C ARG A 95 -4.29 10.84 -4.65
N ILE A 96 -3.48 11.77 -5.17
CA ILE A 96 -2.71 11.58 -6.40
C ILE A 96 -1.64 10.49 -6.19
N THR A 97 -0.95 10.49 -5.05
CA THR A 97 0.02 9.44 -4.70
C THR A 97 -0.62 8.06 -4.56
N GLU A 98 -1.83 7.97 -4.01
CA GLU A 98 -2.60 6.71 -3.94
C GLU A 98 -2.87 6.14 -5.33
N PHE A 99 -3.26 6.97 -6.30
CA PHE A 99 -3.43 6.52 -7.68
C PHE A 99 -2.11 6.15 -8.34
N ALA A 100 -1.03 6.90 -8.11
CA ALA A 100 0.29 6.56 -8.65
C ALA A 100 0.76 5.18 -8.17
N LEU A 101 0.67 4.93 -6.85
CA LEU A 101 0.95 3.62 -6.26
C LEU A 101 0.01 2.54 -6.80
N THR A 102 -1.28 2.84 -6.97
CA THR A 102 -2.24 1.90 -7.54
C THR A 102 -1.83 1.46 -8.95
N PHE A 103 -1.40 2.40 -9.79
CA PHE A 103 -1.05 2.12 -11.19
C PHE A 103 0.28 1.39 -11.33
N GLU A 104 1.28 1.69 -10.51
CA GLU A 104 2.59 1.05 -10.59
C GLU A 104 2.70 -0.27 -9.81
N LEU A 105 1.76 -0.56 -8.90
CA LEU A 105 1.75 -1.80 -8.12
C LEU A 105 0.65 -2.76 -8.52
N GLY A 106 -0.28 -2.33 -9.38
CA GLY A 106 -1.41 -3.16 -9.80
C GLY A 106 -2.37 -3.52 -8.67
N THR A 107 -2.40 -2.74 -7.58
CA THR A 107 -3.29 -2.96 -6.43
C THR A 107 -3.88 -1.65 -5.91
N PRO A 108 -5.22 -1.54 -5.70
CA PRO A 108 -5.81 -0.35 -5.12
C PRO A 108 -5.26 -0.03 -3.74
N GLN A 109 -4.61 1.13 -3.59
CA GLN A 109 -3.93 1.53 -2.36
C GLN A 109 -4.85 1.60 -1.13
N THR A 110 -6.11 1.98 -1.31
CA THR A 110 -7.11 1.96 -0.23
C THR A 110 -7.43 0.53 0.23
N MET A 111 -7.48 -0.43 -0.71
CA MET A 111 -7.68 -1.85 -0.36
C MET A 111 -6.45 -2.41 0.34
N TYR A 112 -5.27 -2.12 -0.18
CA TYR A 112 -4.01 -2.49 0.44
C TYR A 112 -3.92 -1.99 1.89
N ARG A 113 -4.19 -0.70 2.12
CA ARG A 113 -4.26 -0.12 3.48
C ARG A 113 -5.25 -0.88 4.36
N PHE A 114 -6.43 -1.21 3.87
CA PHE A 114 -7.44 -1.92 4.66
C PHE A 114 -6.98 -3.31 5.09
N VAL A 115 -6.51 -4.13 4.13
CA VAL A 115 -6.00 -5.48 4.40
C VAL A 115 -4.81 -5.42 5.33
N HIS A 116 -3.89 -4.49 5.11
CA HIS A 116 -2.69 -4.33 5.92
C HIS A 116 -2.97 -3.90 7.37
N MET A 117 -3.94 -3.02 7.61
CA MET A 117 -4.35 -2.70 8.98
C MET A 117 -4.99 -3.91 9.69
N ARG A 118 -5.71 -4.77 8.96
CA ARG A 118 -6.23 -6.03 9.51
C ARG A 118 -5.11 -6.99 9.84
N HIS A 119 -4.10 -7.07 8.98
CA HIS A 119 -2.89 -7.85 9.23
C HIS A 119 -2.22 -7.44 10.54
N HIS A 120 -1.98 -6.14 10.75
CA HIS A 120 -1.44 -5.66 12.02
C HIS A 120 -2.32 -5.93 13.23
N ALA A 121 -3.65 -5.91 13.06
CA ALA A 121 -4.57 -6.18 14.15
C ALA A 121 -4.57 -7.66 14.58
N GLY A 122 -4.42 -8.60 13.64
CA GLY A 122 -4.29 -10.04 13.95
C GLY A 122 -2.85 -10.46 14.27
N ASN A 123 -1.85 -9.73 13.74
CA ASN A 123 -0.43 -9.90 14.02
C ASN A 123 0.09 -11.33 13.77
N SER A 124 -0.16 -11.86 12.57
CA SER A 124 0.23 -13.23 12.19
C SER A 124 -0.25 -14.27 13.21
N ASP A 125 -1.52 -14.19 13.60
CA ASP A 125 -2.11 -15.12 14.54
C ASP A 125 -2.17 -16.54 13.96
N ARG A 126 -2.13 -17.53 14.85
CA ARG A 126 -2.33 -18.93 14.48
C ARG A 126 -3.81 -19.20 14.28
N PRO A 127 -4.19 -20.16 13.42
CA PRO A 127 -5.56 -20.60 13.30
C PRO A 127 -6.21 -20.89 14.66
N GLY A 128 -7.40 -20.34 14.87
CA GLY A 128 -8.23 -20.58 16.04
C GLY A 128 -8.90 -21.96 16.02
N PRO A 129 -9.80 -22.23 16.99
CA PRO A 129 -10.55 -23.48 17.05
C PRO A 129 -11.43 -23.76 15.81
N ASP A 130 -11.81 -22.72 15.07
CA ASP A 130 -12.56 -22.78 13.81
C ASP A 130 -11.67 -22.98 12.58
N GLY A 131 -10.34 -23.02 12.76
CA GLY A 131 -9.36 -23.15 11.68
C GLY A 131 -9.07 -21.84 10.95
N GLU A 132 -9.63 -20.72 11.38
CA GLU A 132 -9.45 -19.42 10.73
C GLU A 132 -8.51 -18.49 11.51
N THR A 133 -8.08 -17.42 10.85
CA THR A 133 -7.18 -16.38 11.43
C THR A 133 -7.87 -15.02 11.38
N VAL A 134 -7.57 -14.16 12.35
CA VAL A 134 -8.00 -12.77 12.34
C VAL A 134 -7.25 -11.98 11.28
N ASP A 135 -5.93 -12.21 11.20
CA ASP A 135 -5.06 -11.70 10.16
C ASP A 135 -5.31 -12.45 8.84
N PRO A 136 -5.90 -11.78 7.82
CA PRO A 136 -6.25 -12.45 6.56
C PRO A 136 -5.04 -13.03 5.82
N ILE A 137 -3.84 -12.51 6.09
CA ILE A 137 -2.58 -12.89 5.44
C ILE A 137 -1.59 -13.51 6.44
N SER A 138 -2.07 -14.08 7.55
CA SER A 138 -1.18 -14.72 8.53
C SER A 138 -0.32 -15.81 7.89
N ILE A 139 0.99 -15.77 8.14
CA ILE A 139 1.93 -16.81 7.70
C ILE A 139 1.62 -18.18 8.34
N PHE A 140 0.78 -18.25 9.37
CA PHE A 140 0.38 -19.51 9.99
C PHE A 140 -0.93 -20.07 9.43
N ARG A 141 -1.68 -19.29 8.63
CA ARG A 141 -3.01 -19.67 8.16
C ARG A 141 -3.02 -20.99 7.39
N TYR A 142 -2.04 -21.18 6.51
CA TYR A 142 -1.83 -22.41 5.73
C TYR A 142 -0.58 -23.18 6.15
N GLY A 143 -0.05 -22.87 7.34
CA GLY A 143 1.06 -23.59 7.93
C GLY A 143 0.65 -24.98 8.41
N ALA A 144 1.62 -25.89 8.52
CA ALA A 144 1.41 -27.25 9.02
C ALA A 144 2.04 -27.43 10.40
N GLU A 145 1.42 -28.27 11.25
CA GLU A 145 1.94 -28.61 12.59
C GLU A 145 2.18 -27.38 13.49
N GLY A 146 1.43 -26.29 13.28
CA GLY A 146 1.65 -25.03 13.98
C GLY A 146 2.97 -24.33 13.63
N LYS A 147 3.58 -24.63 12.49
CA LYS A 147 4.72 -23.87 11.94
C LYS A 147 4.21 -22.87 10.91
N ALA A 148 5.00 -21.84 10.64
CA ALA A 148 4.71 -20.93 9.55
C ALA A 148 4.75 -21.68 8.21
N GLU A 149 3.94 -21.24 7.26
CA GLU A 149 3.96 -21.70 5.88
C GLU A 149 5.36 -21.46 5.26
N PRO A 150 5.88 -22.39 4.44
CA PRO A 150 7.10 -22.16 3.68
C PRO A 150 7.03 -20.87 2.83
N MET A 151 8.09 -20.07 2.85
CA MET A 151 8.11 -18.75 2.21
C MET A 151 7.65 -18.78 0.74
N LEU A 152 8.12 -19.75 -0.06
CA LEU A 152 7.76 -19.80 -1.48
C LEU A 152 6.29 -20.12 -1.69
N SER A 153 5.70 -21.03 -0.89
CA SER A 153 4.27 -21.31 -1.04
C SER A 153 3.43 -20.14 -0.58
N TYR A 154 3.84 -19.44 0.49
CA TYR A 154 3.20 -18.20 0.92
C TYR A 154 3.26 -17.16 -0.21
N VAL A 155 4.44 -16.80 -0.70
CA VAL A 155 4.60 -15.76 -1.73
C VAL A 155 3.87 -16.09 -3.04
N PHE A 156 3.96 -17.32 -3.53
CA PHE A 156 3.38 -17.67 -4.84
C PHE A 156 1.91 -18.08 -4.79
N LEU A 157 1.38 -18.57 -3.66
CA LEU A 157 -0.02 -19.00 -3.58
C LEU A 157 -0.93 -17.95 -2.94
N GLN A 158 -0.39 -16.98 -2.19
CA GLN A 158 -1.21 -15.99 -1.48
C GLN A 158 -2.15 -15.23 -2.41
N PHE A 159 -1.68 -14.84 -3.60
CA PHE A 159 -2.51 -14.13 -4.58
C PHE A 159 -3.79 -14.89 -4.98
N TRP A 160 -3.78 -16.23 -4.95
CA TRP A 160 -4.95 -17.07 -5.26
C TRP A 160 -5.84 -17.31 -4.04
N ARG A 161 -5.35 -17.01 -2.84
CA ARG A 161 -6.03 -17.25 -1.56
C ARG A 161 -6.63 -15.96 -0.98
N ASP A 162 -6.14 -14.81 -1.41
CA ASP A 162 -6.63 -13.51 -0.97
C ASP A 162 -8.06 -13.21 -1.43
N ASP A 163 -8.76 -12.42 -0.62
CA ASP A 163 -10.07 -11.91 -0.96
C ASP A 163 -9.99 -11.05 -2.23
N GLY A 164 -10.89 -11.34 -3.19
CA GLY A 164 -10.98 -10.54 -4.41
C GLY A 164 -11.39 -9.08 -4.14
N PRO A 165 -11.18 -8.16 -5.09
CA PRO A 165 -11.35 -6.72 -4.89
C PRO A 165 -12.79 -6.33 -4.48
N PHE A 166 -13.81 -7.05 -4.98
CA PHE A 166 -15.20 -6.80 -4.62
C PHE A 166 -15.55 -7.26 -3.20
N GLU A 167 -14.90 -8.32 -2.73
CA GLU A 167 -15.04 -8.81 -1.36
C GLU A 167 -14.42 -7.81 -0.39
N VAL A 168 -13.18 -7.38 -0.66
CA VAL A 168 -12.49 -6.35 0.12
C VAL A 168 -13.29 -5.06 0.15
N ALA A 169 -13.82 -4.61 -1.00
CA ALA A 169 -14.69 -3.43 -1.06
C ALA A 169 -15.96 -3.58 -0.21
N ARG A 170 -16.57 -4.77 -0.18
CA ARG A 170 -17.75 -5.06 0.65
C ARG A 170 -17.41 -5.00 2.14
N GLN A 171 -16.27 -5.58 2.54
CA GLN A 171 -15.79 -5.54 3.92
C GLN A 171 -15.47 -4.10 4.38
N ILE A 172 -14.83 -3.29 3.53
CA ILE A 172 -14.60 -1.87 3.81
C ILE A 172 -15.95 -1.15 3.97
N ARG A 173 -16.90 -1.38 3.04
CA ARG A 173 -18.20 -0.69 3.01
C ARG A 173 -19.01 -0.87 4.27
N ALA A 174 -18.90 -2.04 4.93
CA ALA A 174 -19.63 -2.35 6.16
C ALA A 174 -19.42 -1.31 7.28
N LYS A 175 -18.23 -0.66 7.32
CA LYS A 175 -17.92 0.37 8.32
C LYS A 175 -17.56 1.73 7.71
N ARG A 176 -17.06 1.75 6.47
CA ARG A 176 -16.46 2.93 5.82
C ARG A 176 -16.91 3.02 4.36
N PRO A 177 -18.19 3.38 4.09
CA PRO A 177 -18.75 3.36 2.74
C PRO A 177 -18.02 4.30 1.75
N ASP A 178 -17.52 5.44 2.23
CA ASP A 178 -16.76 6.37 1.39
C ASP A 178 -15.37 5.84 1.02
N GLU A 179 -14.68 5.16 1.94
CA GLU A 179 -13.41 4.49 1.63
C GLU A 179 -13.63 3.36 0.62
N ALA A 180 -14.74 2.60 0.73
CA ALA A 180 -15.08 1.57 -0.24
C ALA A 180 -15.33 2.15 -1.64
N ARG A 181 -15.93 3.34 -1.73
CA ARG A 181 -16.10 4.04 -3.01
C ARG A 181 -14.75 4.43 -3.61
N ARG A 182 -13.83 4.96 -2.80
CA ARG A 182 -12.48 5.34 -3.25
C ARG A 182 -11.66 4.12 -3.71
N ALA A 183 -11.75 3.02 -2.97
CA ALA A 183 -11.13 1.75 -3.34
C ALA A 183 -11.61 1.26 -4.71
N LEU A 184 -12.93 1.34 -4.98
CA LEU A 184 -13.48 0.97 -6.28
C LEU A 184 -13.11 1.97 -7.40
N GLN A 185 -12.95 3.25 -7.09
CA GLN A 185 -12.46 4.24 -8.06
C GLN A 185 -11.01 3.94 -8.46
N GLU A 186 -10.14 3.65 -7.50
CA GLU A 186 -8.76 3.19 -7.77
C GLU A 186 -8.76 1.92 -8.62
N PHE A 187 -9.53 0.91 -8.22
CA PHE A 187 -9.65 -0.34 -8.96
C PHE A 187 -10.08 -0.14 -10.42
N TRP A 188 -11.16 0.61 -10.65
CA TRP A 188 -11.64 0.82 -12.01
C TRP A 188 -10.72 1.72 -12.85
N ALA A 189 -10.07 2.71 -12.24
CA ALA A 189 -9.06 3.51 -12.93
C ALA A 189 -7.87 2.65 -13.35
N MET A 190 -7.41 1.75 -12.47
CA MET A 190 -6.35 0.79 -12.74
C MET A 190 -6.73 -0.17 -13.87
N VAL A 191 -7.92 -0.77 -13.80
CA VAL A 191 -8.44 -1.65 -14.86
C VAL A 191 -8.51 -0.91 -16.20
N ALA A 192 -9.02 0.33 -16.21
CA ALA A 192 -9.09 1.13 -17.43
C ALA A 192 -7.70 1.45 -18.00
N LEU A 193 -6.73 1.78 -17.15
CA LEU A 193 -5.35 2.04 -17.57
C LEU A 193 -4.71 0.78 -18.17
N TYR A 194 -4.76 -0.36 -17.48
CA TYR A 194 -4.18 -1.60 -18.00
C TYR A 194 -4.91 -2.12 -19.24
N ALA A 195 -6.23 -1.92 -19.35
CA ALA A 195 -6.98 -2.25 -20.58
C ALA A 195 -6.52 -1.38 -21.76
N ALA A 196 -6.30 -0.07 -21.54
CA ALA A 196 -5.75 0.82 -22.57
C ALA A 196 -4.32 0.42 -22.96
N MET A 197 -3.48 0.08 -21.98
CA MET A 197 -2.12 -0.42 -22.24
C MET A 197 -2.16 -1.75 -23.01
N ALA A 198 -3.05 -2.67 -22.66
CA ALA A 198 -3.20 -3.95 -23.35
C ALA A 198 -3.68 -3.79 -24.80
N ALA A 199 -4.56 -2.81 -25.06
CA ALA A 199 -4.99 -2.49 -26.41
C ALA A 199 -3.85 -2.01 -27.32
N ILE A 200 -2.76 -1.48 -26.74
CA ILE A 200 -1.56 -1.01 -27.46
C ILE A 200 -0.50 -2.11 -27.51
N HIS A 201 -0.13 -2.67 -26.35
CA HIS A 201 0.89 -3.70 -26.16
C HIS A 201 0.42 -4.75 -25.15
N TRP A 202 -0.48 -5.65 -25.57
CA TRP A 202 -1.00 -6.70 -24.70
C TRP A 202 0.09 -7.59 -24.10
N GLN A 203 1.20 -7.83 -24.82
CA GLN A 203 2.31 -8.63 -24.30
C GLN A 203 2.98 -7.97 -23.10
N PHE A 204 2.97 -6.63 -22.99
CA PHE A 204 3.51 -5.93 -21.83
C PHE A 204 2.65 -6.19 -20.58
N VAL A 205 1.33 -6.25 -20.74
CA VAL A 205 0.40 -6.44 -19.61
C VAL A 205 0.37 -7.88 -19.12
N LEU A 206 0.68 -8.84 -20.00
CA LEU A 206 0.70 -10.27 -19.65
C LEU A 206 2.06 -10.78 -19.15
N LEU A 207 3.14 -10.00 -19.30
CA LEU A 207 4.50 -10.37 -18.91
C LEU A 207 4.85 -9.74 -17.56
#